data_AF-A0A9D8TPG8-F1
#
_entry.id   AF-A0A9D8TPG8-F1
#
_cell.length_a   1.000
_cell.length_b   1.000
_cell.length_c   1.000
_cell.angle_alpha   90.00
_cell.angle_beta   90.00
_cell.angle_gamma   90.00
#
_symmetry.space_group_name_H-M   'P 1'
#
loop_
_entity.id
_entity.type
_entity.pdbx_description
1 polymer ?
#
loop_
_entity_poly.entity_id
_entity_poly.type
_entity_poly.pdbx_seq_one_letter_code
_entity_poly.pdbx_strand_id
1 'polypeptide(L)'
;MKLSGSLDFNSVEKLWNERKSFFADDVADLSSVDKIDSAGISFLVLWSKEHEHRLKVINPPVEAINLIKLFKVSELFEINERT
;
A
#
# COMPACT_ATOMS: atom_id res chain seq x y z
N MET A 1 2.65 -9.83 -1.78
CA MET A 1 1.55 -10.08 -0.80
C MET A 1 0.25 -9.36 -1.15
N LYS A 2 -0.92 -9.98 -0.90
CA LYS A 2 -2.24 -9.42 -1.24
C LYS A 2 -2.96 -8.81 -0.04
N LEU A 3 -3.50 -7.60 -0.21
CA LEU A 3 -4.34 -6.88 0.75
C LEU A 3 -5.80 -6.88 0.27
N SER A 4 -6.74 -6.85 1.22
CA SER A 4 -8.17 -6.91 0.94
C SER A 4 -9.00 -6.06 1.90
N GLY A 5 -10.15 -5.57 1.42
CA GLY A 5 -11.09 -4.75 2.18
C GLY A 5 -10.66 -3.29 2.26
N SER A 6 -11.02 -2.60 3.35
CA SER A 6 -10.56 -1.23 3.59
C SER A 6 -9.13 -1.20 4.11
N LEU A 7 -8.34 -0.23 3.66
CA LEU A 7 -7.06 0.18 4.23
C LEU A 7 -7.23 1.57 4.86
N ASP A 8 -7.87 1.59 6.02
CA ASP A 8 -8.19 2.81 6.76
C ASP A 8 -7.67 2.75 8.19
N PHE A 9 -7.84 3.84 8.94
CA PHE A 9 -7.42 3.93 10.35
C PHE A 9 -7.80 2.71 11.20
N ASN A 10 -8.97 2.10 10.99
CA ASN A 10 -9.44 0.97 11.79
C ASN A 10 -8.83 -0.36 11.36
N SER A 11 -8.54 -0.55 10.07
CA SER A 11 -8.02 -1.81 9.56
C SER A 11 -6.50 -1.91 9.61
N VAL A 12 -5.80 -0.78 9.45
CA VAL A 12 -4.33 -0.78 9.44
C VAL A 12 -3.70 -1.20 10.76
N GLU A 13 -4.37 -0.99 11.90
CA GLU A 13 -3.87 -1.47 13.20
C GLU A 13 -3.72 -3.00 13.22
N LYS A 14 -4.70 -3.72 12.65
CA LYS A 14 -4.64 -5.19 12.54
C LYS A 14 -3.52 -5.63 11.61
N LEU A 15 -3.43 -4.99 10.43
CA LEU A 15 -2.36 -5.25 9.45
C LEU A 15 -0.98 -4.98 10.04
N TRP A 16 -0.85 -3.97 10.90
CA TRP A 16 0.41 -3.63 11.56
C TRP A 16 0.93 -4.74 12.46
N ASN A 17 0.04 -5.45 13.16
CA ASN A 17 0.40 -6.60 13.99
C ASN A 17 0.95 -7.75 13.13
N GLU A 18 0.48 -7.87 11.89
CA GLU A 18 0.88 -8.89 10.92
C GLU A 18 1.96 -8.39 9.93
N ARG A 19 2.46 -7.16 10.09
CA ARG A 19 3.30 -6.47 9.11
C ARG A 19 4.53 -7.27 8.68
N LYS A 20 5.13 -8.07 9.57
CA LYS A 20 6.30 -8.89 9.24
C LYS A 20 6.00 -9.87 8.10
N SER A 21 4.77 -10.39 8.04
CA SER A 21 4.37 -11.30 6.97
C SER A 21 4.11 -10.54 5.68
N PHE A 22 3.53 -9.35 5.74
CA PHE A 22 3.30 -8.52 4.56
C PHE A 22 4.62 -8.01 3.98
N PHE A 23 5.48 -7.46 4.84
CA PHE A 23 6.74 -6.80 4.49
C PHE A 23 7.85 -7.79 4.12
N ALA A 24 7.58 -9.10 4.14
CA ALA A 24 8.52 -10.11 3.67
C ALA A 24 8.74 -10.10 2.15
N ASP A 25 7.88 -9.38 1.41
CA ASP A 25 7.84 -9.33 -0.05
C ASP A 25 7.71 -7.87 -0.51
N ASP A 26 8.29 -7.52 -1.65
CA ASP A 26 8.34 -6.16 -2.20
C ASP A 26 7.13 -5.83 -3.10
N VAL A 27 6.13 -6.71 -3.11
CA VAL A 27 4.90 -6.57 -3.89
C VAL A 27 3.69 -6.39 -2.98
N ALA A 28 2.96 -5.29 -3.16
CA ALA A 28 1.66 -5.03 -2.55
C ALA A 28 0.55 -5.14 -3.60
N ASP A 29 -0.21 -6.24 -3.59
CA ASP A 29 -1.38 -6.43 -4.44
C ASP A 29 -2.63 -5.86 -3.75
N LEU A 30 -3.17 -4.78 -4.32
CA LEU A 30 -4.33 -4.05 -3.84
C LEU A 30 -5.59 -4.32 -4.68
N SER A 31 -5.58 -5.39 -5.50
CA SER A 31 -6.72 -5.76 -6.36
C SER A 31 -8.03 -5.99 -5.62
N SER A 32 -7.96 -6.36 -4.34
CA SER A 32 -9.14 -6.60 -3.48
C SER A 32 -9.32 -5.52 -2.41
N VAL A 33 -8.67 -4.37 -2.56
CA VAL A 33 -8.86 -3.20 -1.70
C VAL A 33 -9.97 -2.34 -2.27
N ASP A 34 -10.98 -2.06 -1.44
CA ASP A 34 -12.19 -1.32 -1.80
C ASP A 34 -12.05 0.18 -1.49
N LYS A 35 -11.32 0.51 -0.43
CA LYS A 35 -11.12 1.88 0.04
C LYS A 35 -9.76 2.02 0.70
N ILE A 36 -9.13 3.18 0.55
CA ILE A 36 -7.87 3.52 1.21
C ILE A 36 -7.90 4.99 1.65
N ASP A 37 -7.34 5.28 2.83
CA ASP A 37 -7.15 6.63 3.36
C ASP A 37 -5.67 6.92 3.66
N SER A 38 -5.39 8.03 4.35
CA SER A 38 -4.03 8.42 4.72
C SER A 38 -3.30 7.40 5.60
N ALA A 39 -4.00 6.65 6.45
CA ALA A 39 -3.40 5.60 7.28
C ALA A 39 -2.97 4.41 6.41
N GLY A 40 -3.79 4.02 5.44
CA GLY A 40 -3.43 3.00 4.45
C GLY A 40 -2.20 3.38 3.61
N ILE A 41 -2.09 4.64 3.18
CA ILE A 41 -0.88 5.12 2.48
C ILE A 41 0.33 5.12 3.40
N SER A 42 0.17 5.53 4.66
CA SER A 42 1.25 5.49 5.64
C SER A 42 1.78 4.07 5.84
N PHE A 43 0.89 3.07 5.85
CA PHE A 43 1.27 1.66 5.89
C PHE A 43 2.13 1.25 4.67
N LEU A 44 1.73 1.65 3.46
CA LEU A 44 2.50 1.37 2.23
C LEU A 44 3.86 2.07 2.22
N VAL A 45 3.96 3.30 2.75
CA VAL A 45 5.23 4.03 2.89
C VAL A 45 6.16 3.32 3.89
N LEU A 46 5.62 2.77 4.96
CA LEU A 46 6.42 2.00 5.91
C LEU A 46 6.88 0.68 5.28
N TRP A 47 6.00 0.01 4.53
CA TRP A 47 6.36 -1.18 3.76
C TRP A 47 7.49 -0.90 2.78
N SER A 48 7.40 0.18 1.99
CA SER A 48 8.45 0.51 1.01
C SER A 48 9.82 0.76 1.64
N LYS A 49 9.87 1.17 2.91
CA LYS A 49 11.13 1.43 3.62
C LYS A 49 11.84 0.18 4.13
N GLU A 50 11.18 -0.98 4.13
CA GLU A 50 11.81 -2.26 4.49
C GLU A 50 12.63 -2.87 3.34
N HIS A 51 12.59 -2.25 2.16
CA HIS A 51 13.26 -2.72 0.97
C HIS A 51 14.18 -1.63 0.40
N GLU A 52 15.27 -2.03 -0.26
CA GLU A 52 16.19 -1.08 -0.92
C GLU A 52 15.63 -0.54 -2.25
N HIS A 53 14.58 -1.18 -2.78
CA HIS A 53 13.95 -0.84 -4.04
C HIS A 53 12.54 -0.29 -3.81
N ARG A 54 11.96 0.29 -4.88
CA ARG A 54 10.58 0.78 -4.84
C ARG A 54 9.61 -0.38 -4.62
N LEU A 55 8.62 -0.16 -3.76
CA LEU A 55 7.56 -1.13 -3.53
C LEU A 55 6.67 -1.23 -4.79
N LYS A 56 6.47 -2.44 -5.30
CA LYS A 56 5.58 -2.68 -6.43
C LYS A 56 4.14 -2.69 -5.94
N VAL A 57 3.33 -1.75 -6.40
CA VAL A 57 1.92 -1.66 -6.05
C VAL A 57 1.08 -2.09 -7.23
N ILE A 58 0.43 -3.25 -7.09
CA ILE A 58 -0.35 -3.89 -8.14
C ILE A 58 -1.84 -3.58 -7.95
N ASN A 59 -2.50 -3.16 -9.02
CA ASN A 59 -3.95 -2.89 -9.05
C ASN A 59 -4.45 -1.95 -7.92
N PRO A 60 -3.78 -0.82 -7.63
CA PRO A 60 -4.26 0.12 -6.62
C PRO A 60 -5.63 0.72 -6.99
N PRO A 61 -6.51 0.99 -6.01
CA PRO A 61 -7.67 1.85 -6.25
C PRO A 61 -7.20 3.27 -6.60
N VAL A 62 -8.02 4.01 -7.36
CA VAL A 62 -7.68 5.36 -7.86
C VAL A 62 -7.37 6.33 -6.72
N GLU A 63 -8.06 6.17 -5.59
CA GLU A 63 -7.83 6.90 -4.34
C GLU A 63 -6.39 6.74 -3.86
N ALA A 64 -5.81 5.54 -3.96
CA ALA A 64 -4.43 5.29 -3.58
C ALA A 64 -3.46 6.12 -4.44
N ILE A 65 -3.66 6.08 -5.76
CA ILE A 65 -2.82 6.81 -6.73
C ILE A 65 -2.89 8.31 -6.45
N ASN A 66 -4.09 8.83 -6.19
CA ASN A 66 -4.31 10.24 -5.89
C ASN A 66 -3.62 10.65 -4.59
N LEU A 67 -3.74 9.84 -3.53
CA LEU A 67 -3.10 10.13 -2.24
C LEU A 67 -1.58 10.02 -2.31
N ILE A 68 -1.03 9.04 -3.03
CA ILE A 68 0.42 8.91 -3.28
C ILE A 68 0.97 10.18 -3.93
N LYS A 69 0.28 10.68 -4.98
CA LYS A 69 0.64 11.92 -5.67
C LYS A 69 0.49 13.13 -4.74
N LEU A 70 -0.62 13.22 -4.01
CA LEU A 70 -0.91 14.33 -3.08
C LEU A 70 0.14 14.44 -1.98
N PHE A 71 0.57 13.30 -1.42
CA PHE A 71 1.57 13.25 -0.36
C PHE A 71 3.01 13.32 -0.87
N LYS A 72 3.21 13.37 -2.20
CA LYS A 72 4.53 13.47 -2.84
C LYS A 72 5.47 12.33 -2.43
N VAL A 73 4.94 11.11 -2.44
CA VAL A 73 5.67 9.87 -2.11
C VAL A 73 5.75 8.89 -3.29
N SER A 74 5.46 9.36 -4.50
CA SER A 74 5.44 8.53 -5.71
C SER A 74 6.77 7.83 -5.98
N GLU A 75 7.89 8.42 -5.58
CA GLU A 75 9.24 7.88 -5.75
C GLU A 75 9.50 6.60 -4.96
N LEU A 76 8.65 6.28 -3.98
CA LEU A 76 8.73 5.05 -3.18
C LEU A 76 8.05 3.86 -3.86
N PHE A 77 7.28 4.09 -4.93
CA PHE A 77 6.39 3.09 -5.52
C PHE A 77 6.66 2.87 -7.02
N GLU A 78 6.51 1.63 -7.44
CA GLU A 78 6.33 1.23 -8.85
C GLU A 78 4.87 0.81 -9.03
N ILE A 79 4.08 1.62 -9.74
CA ILE A 79 2.62 1.44 -9.80
C ILE A 79 2.23 0.72 -11.09
N ASN A 80 1.56 -0.43 -10.93
CA ASN A 80 0.90 -1.15 -12.02
C ASN A 80 -0.62 -0.99 -11.87
N GLU A 81 -1.19 -0.07 -12.66
CA GLU A 81 -2.60 0.30 -12.59
C GLU A 81 -3.54 -0.84 -13.03
N ARG A 82 -4.79 -0.80 -12.54
CA ARG A 82 -5.85 -1.73 -12.96
C ARG A 82 -6.10 -1.56 -14.45
N THR A 83 -6.08 -2.65 -15.21
CA THR A 83 -6.43 -2.66 -16.65
C THR A 83 -7.94 -2.72 -16.84
#